data_AF-A0AAD5FYC8-F1
#
_entry.id   AF-A0AAD5FYC8-F1
#
_cell.length_a   1.000
_cell.length_b   1.000
_cell.length_c   1.000
_cell.angle_alpha   90.00
_cell.angle_beta   90.00
_cell.angle_gamma   90.00
#
_symmetry.space_group_name_H-M   'P 1'
#
loop_
_entity.id
_entity.type
_entity.pdbx_description
1 polymer ?
#
loop_
_entity_poly.entity_id
_entity_poly.type
_entity_poly.pdbx_seq_one_letter_code
_entity_poly.pdbx_strand_id
1 'polypeptide(L)'
;MSDAKKLSKKEKKSLQFRKSKEEREADKQSKEESKKRKLEQEEQEATTTTTTTTTGDTTSSEEQPKKKRKTRRGKKGKGVNDGKGPRFILFVGNLPHDIKQAELIAHFHNSSPDRIRVRPEKGIAFLEFDNDTQEIQSKMELALRMHHSELRTRRINVELTVGGGGNSEARLQKLKEKNEKKDERQKKRIAEDKKKKSSKTSSSDLNGVHPSRAALMQ
;
A
#
# COMPACT_ATOMS: atom_id res chain seq x y z
N MET A 1 2.06 5.44 -47.81
CA MET A 1 1.51 4.70 -46.66
C MET A 1 2.60 3.76 -46.14
N SER A 2 3.38 4.19 -45.15
CA SER A 2 4.45 3.36 -44.57
C SER A 2 3.92 2.66 -43.31
N ASP A 3 3.74 1.34 -43.40
CA ASP A 3 3.36 0.49 -42.27
C ASP A 3 4.43 0.56 -41.17
N ALA A 4 4.14 1.29 -40.10
CA ALA A 4 5.02 1.39 -38.93
C ALA A 4 5.08 0.04 -38.20
N LYS A 5 6.12 -0.74 -38.48
CA LYS A 5 6.41 -2.04 -37.83
C LYS A 5 6.38 -1.89 -36.30
N LYS A 6 5.38 -2.49 -35.65
CA LYS A 6 5.21 -2.48 -34.19
C LYS A 6 6.31 -3.31 -33.53
N LEU A 7 7.37 -2.65 -33.07
CA LEU A 7 8.49 -3.26 -32.34
C LEU A 7 8.04 -3.99 -31.05
N SER A 8 8.65 -5.15 -30.79
CA SER A 8 8.47 -5.96 -29.59
C SER A 8 8.94 -5.23 -28.33
N LYS A 9 8.41 -5.61 -27.16
CA LYS A 9 8.83 -5.05 -25.86
C LYS A 9 10.34 -5.20 -25.61
N LYS A 10 10.97 -6.27 -26.11
CA LYS A 10 12.42 -6.49 -25.98
C LYS A 10 13.22 -5.52 -26.85
N GLU A 11 12.80 -5.31 -28.10
CA GLU A 11 13.44 -4.40 -29.06
C GLU A 11 13.29 -2.93 -28.64
N LYS A 12 12.13 -2.56 -28.07
CA LYS A 12 11.92 -1.23 -27.49
C LYS A 12 12.87 -0.96 -26.31
N LYS A 13 13.17 -1.98 -25.52
CA LYS A 13 14.05 -1.85 -24.35
C LYS A 13 15.53 -1.77 -24.74
N SER A 14 15.96 -2.48 -25.79
CA SER A 14 17.33 -2.37 -26.31
C SER A 14 17.57 -1.01 -26.98
N LEU A 15 16.60 -0.50 -27.73
CA LEU A 15 16.68 0.85 -28.31
C LEU A 15 16.77 1.94 -27.23
N GLN A 16 16.03 1.79 -26.12
CA GLN A 16 16.13 2.72 -24.98
C GLN A 16 17.47 2.69 -24.24
N PHE A 17 18.20 1.58 -24.31
CA PHE A 17 19.54 1.46 -23.73
C PHE A 17 20.65 1.96 -24.64
N ARG A 18 20.40 1.99 -25.96
CA ARG A 18 21.34 2.51 -26.97
C ARG A 18 21.25 4.03 -27.16
N LYS A 19 20.16 4.68 -26.72
CA LYS A 19 20.02 6.15 -26.74
C LYS A 19 20.91 6.81 -25.69
N SER A 20 21.46 7.98 -26.03
CA SER A 20 22.23 8.79 -25.09
C SER A 20 21.33 9.31 -23.95
N LYS A 21 21.96 9.73 -22.84
CA LYS A 21 21.23 10.23 -21.66
C LYS A 21 20.38 11.46 -22.02
N GLU A 22 20.90 12.34 -22.86
CA GLU A 22 20.23 13.56 -23.33
C GLU A 22 19.02 13.25 -24.21
N GLU A 23 19.13 12.30 -25.15
CA GLU A 23 17.97 11.88 -25.96
C GLU A 23 16.88 11.23 -25.13
N ARG A 24 17.26 10.49 -24.08
CA ARG A 24 16.31 9.85 -23.17
C ARG A 24 15.56 10.86 -22.30
N GLU A 25 16.20 11.97 -21.94
CA GLU A 25 15.58 13.07 -21.22
C GLU A 25 14.65 13.88 -22.14
N ALA A 26 15.03 14.16 -23.38
CA ALA A 26 14.18 14.81 -24.38
C ALA A 26 12.93 13.99 -24.75
N ASP A 27 13.06 12.67 -24.92
CA ASP A 27 11.95 11.75 -25.20
C ASP A 27 11.00 11.64 -23.98
N LYS A 28 11.50 11.88 -22.77
CA LYS A 28 10.69 11.92 -21.55
C LYS A 28 9.95 13.25 -21.41
N GLN A 29 10.62 14.37 -21.67
CA GLN A 29 10.02 15.72 -21.64
C GLN A 29 8.93 15.88 -22.70
N SER A 30 9.17 15.47 -23.95
CA SER A 30 8.17 15.50 -25.02
C SER A 30 6.94 14.63 -24.72
N LYS A 31 7.12 13.51 -24.01
CA LYS A 31 6.04 12.62 -23.57
C LYS A 31 5.25 13.16 -22.38
N GLU A 32 5.87 13.98 -21.53
CA GLU A 32 5.19 14.71 -20.46
C GLU A 32 4.41 15.90 -21.03
N GLU A 33 4.98 16.63 -21.99
CA GLU A 33 4.34 17.77 -22.64
C GLU A 33 3.13 17.36 -23.48
N SER A 34 3.24 16.27 -24.26
CA SER A 34 2.11 15.72 -25.01
C SER A 34 0.99 15.19 -24.11
N LYS A 35 1.30 14.67 -22.90
CA LYS A 35 0.29 14.30 -21.91
C LYS A 35 -0.40 15.52 -21.32
N LYS A 36 0.34 16.60 -21.07
CA LYS A 36 -0.20 17.84 -20.50
C LYS A 36 -1.17 18.51 -21.48
N ARG A 37 -0.79 18.62 -22.76
CA ARG A 37 -1.68 19.13 -23.83
C ARG A 37 -2.95 18.30 -24.00
N LYS A 38 -2.85 16.97 -23.86
CA LYS A 38 -4.01 16.07 -23.95
C LYS A 38 -4.98 16.21 -22.77
N LEU A 39 -4.46 16.51 -21.58
CA LEU A 39 -5.26 16.82 -20.39
C LEU A 39 -5.95 18.19 -20.50
N GLU A 40 -5.27 19.20 -21.02
CA GLU A 40 -5.87 20.53 -21.26
C GLU A 40 -6.95 20.51 -22.36
N GLN A 41 -6.78 19.69 -23.41
CA GLN A 41 -7.84 19.47 -24.41
C GLN A 41 -9.07 18.75 -23.84
N GLU A 42 -8.89 17.75 -22.97
CA GLU A 42 -10.00 17.05 -22.30
C GLU A 42 -10.76 17.97 -21.31
N GLU A 43 -10.10 18.96 -20.68
CA GLU A 43 -10.75 19.95 -19.81
C GLU A 43 -11.53 21.03 -20.58
N GLN A 44 -11.06 21.43 -21.76
CA GLN A 44 -11.76 22.41 -22.61
C GLN A 44 -13.03 21.81 -23.25
N GLU A 45 -13.02 20.55 -23.66
CA GLU A 45 -14.22 19.87 -24.20
C GLU A 45 -15.30 19.63 -23.13
N ALA A 46 -14.92 19.50 -21.86
CA ALA A 46 -15.87 19.31 -20.76
C ALA A 46 -16.67 20.59 -20.39
N THR A 47 -16.19 21.77 -20.78
CA THR A 47 -16.80 23.06 -20.37
C THR A 47 -17.88 23.55 -21.34
N THR A 48 -17.90 23.06 -22.60
CA THR A 48 -18.82 23.55 -23.65
C THR A 48 -20.15 22.77 -23.72
N THR A 49 -20.31 21.65 -23.00
CA THR A 49 -21.46 20.72 -23.17
C THR A 49 -22.56 20.85 -22.11
N THR A 50 -22.69 22.01 -21.45
CA THR A 50 -23.74 22.24 -20.42
C THR A 50 -24.70 23.37 -20.78
N THR A 51 -25.14 23.50 -22.04
CA THR A 51 -26.29 24.35 -22.38
C THR A 51 -26.91 23.92 -23.71
N THR A 52 -27.74 22.87 -23.72
CA THR A 52 -29.00 22.77 -24.50
C THR A 52 -29.57 21.34 -24.47
N THR A 53 -30.89 21.29 -24.36
CA THR A 53 -31.77 20.14 -24.18
C THR A 53 -32.13 19.42 -25.48
N THR A 54 -32.71 18.22 -25.30
CA THR A 54 -33.76 17.56 -26.11
C THR A 54 -33.41 16.74 -27.38
N THR A 55 -33.85 15.46 -27.30
CA THR A 55 -34.44 14.56 -28.33
C THR A 55 -33.60 14.07 -29.52
N GLY A 56 -33.59 12.74 -29.72
CA GLY A 56 -33.59 12.11 -31.05
C GLY A 56 -32.41 11.18 -31.41
N ASP A 57 -32.69 9.88 -31.34
CA ASP A 57 -32.25 8.70 -32.12
C ASP A 57 -30.97 8.62 -33.02
N THR A 58 -30.51 7.35 -33.12
CA THR A 58 -29.73 6.66 -34.18
C THR A 58 -28.19 6.82 -34.34
N THR A 59 -27.50 5.74 -33.95
CA THR A 59 -26.30 5.07 -34.55
C THR A 59 -25.03 5.87 -34.90
N SER A 60 -23.92 5.60 -34.19
CA SER A 60 -22.78 4.81 -34.72
C SER A 60 -21.53 4.88 -33.84
N SER A 61 -20.80 3.75 -33.80
CA SER A 61 -19.38 3.59 -33.45
C SER A 61 -18.93 4.00 -32.04
N GLU A 62 -19.13 3.07 -31.09
CA GLU A 62 -18.44 3.05 -29.78
C GLU A 62 -16.94 2.76 -29.93
N GLU A 63 -16.10 3.79 -29.84
CA GLU A 63 -14.73 3.62 -29.38
C GLU A 63 -14.68 3.96 -27.88
N GLN A 64 -14.88 2.94 -27.04
CA GLN A 64 -14.95 3.13 -25.58
C GLN A 64 -13.65 3.74 -25.03
N PRO A 65 -13.73 4.85 -24.26
CA PRO A 65 -12.58 5.35 -23.53
C PRO A 65 -12.18 4.31 -22.47
N LYS A 66 -10.87 3.97 -22.43
CA LYS A 66 -10.30 3.04 -21.45
C LYS A 66 -10.57 3.53 -20.03
N LYS A 67 -11.68 3.07 -19.44
CA LYS A 67 -12.06 3.34 -18.06
C LYS A 67 -10.88 3.00 -17.15
N LYS A 68 -10.26 4.02 -16.54
CA LYS A 68 -9.33 3.86 -15.42
C LYS A 68 -10.03 2.93 -14.43
N ARG A 69 -9.47 1.74 -14.19
CA ARG A 69 -10.03 0.76 -13.25
C ARG A 69 -10.27 1.49 -11.94
N LYS A 70 -11.54 1.59 -11.52
CA LYS A 70 -11.91 2.16 -10.23
C LYS A 70 -11.03 1.53 -9.16
N THR A 71 -10.35 2.37 -8.39
CA THR A 71 -9.60 1.91 -7.23
C THR A 71 -10.61 1.29 -6.26
N ARG A 72 -10.40 0.02 -5.90
CA ARG A 72 -11.32 -0.81 -5.08
C ARG A 72 -11.58 -0.28 -3.66
N ARG A 73 -10.98 0.85 -3.28
CA ARG A 73 -11.10 1.50 -1.95
C ARG A 73 -11.98 2.76 -1.98
N GLY A 74 -12.59 3.10 -3.12
CA GLY A 74 -13.54 4.21 -3.20
C GLY A 74 -14.95 3.80 -2.77
N LYS A 75 -15.73 4.75 -2.27
CA LYS A 75 -17.15 4.60 -1.86
C LYS A 75 -18.08 4.03 -2.97
N LYS A 76 -17.59 3.90 -4.20
CA LYS A 76 -18.25 3.33 -5.40
C LYS A 76 -17.55 2.08 -5.97
N GLY A 77 -16.78 1.34 -5.16
CA GLY A 77 -16.16 0.07 -5.57
C GLY A 77 -17.19 -1.06 -5.62
N LYS A 78 -17.21 -1.87 -6.68
CA LYS A 78 -17.89 -3.18 -6.66
C LYS A 78 -17.12 -4.09 -5.68
N GLY A 79 -17.80 -4.59 -4.66
CA GLY A 79 -17.31 -5.58 -3.71
C GLY A 79 -16.94 -6.91 -4.38
N VAL A 80 -16.58 -7.93 -3.61
CA VAL A 80 -16.67 -9.31 -4.14
C VAL A 80 -18.14 -9.72 -4.01
N ASN A 81 -18.61 -10.66 -4.83
CA ASN A 81 -19.95 -11.24 -4.69
C ASN A 81 -21.10 -10.21 -4.78
N ASP A 82 -20.99 -9.24 -5.69
CA ASP A 82 -21.99 -8.15 -5.87
C ASP A 82 -22.25 -7.25 -4.64
N GLY A 83 -21.45 -7.43 -3.57
CA GLY A 83 -21.48 -6.58 -2.39
C GLY A 83 -21.17 -5.12 -2.73
N LYS A 84 -21.85 -4.21 -2.03
CA LYS A 84 -21.69 -2.75 -2.21
C LYS A 84 -20.77 -2.22 -1.11
N GLY A 85 -19.50 -1.98 -1.42
CA GLY A 85 -18.62 -1.36 -0.42
C GLY A 85 -17.12 -1.44 -0.70
N PRO A 86 -16.33 -0.65 0.04
CA PRO A 86 -14.88 -0.77 0.04
C PRO A 86 -14.47 -2.11 0.66
N ARG A 87 -13.53 -2.82 0.00
CA ARG A 87 -12.96 -4.04 0.57
C ARG A 87 -11.88 -3.72 1.58
N PHE A 88 -11.90 -4.39 2.73
CA PHE A 88 -10.83 -4.31 3.71
C PHE A 88 -9.88 -5.48 3.50
N ILE A 89 -8.61 -5.18 3.29
CA ILE A 89 -7.60 -6.19 3.01
C ILE A 89 -6.43 -6.01 3.94
N LEU A 90 -6.07 -7.07 4.65
CA LEU A 90 -4.83 -7.19 5.40
C LEU A 90 -3.77 -7.91 4.57
N PHE A 91 -2.54 -7.44 4.68
CA PHE A 91 -1.35 -8.07 4.13
C PHE A 91 -0.73 -8.94 5.21
N VAL A 92 -0.46 -10.20 4.87
CA VAL A 92 0.33 -11.12 5.68
C VAL A 92 1.61 -11.42 4.93
N GLY A 93 2.75 -11.15 5.54
CA GLY A 93 4.08 -11.35 4.96
C GLY A 93 4.98 -12.22 5.83
N ASN A 94 6.15 -12.55 5.28
CA ASN A 94 7.13 -13.46 5.89
C ASN A 94 6.56 -14.85 6.19
N LEU A 95 5.65 -15.33 5.35
CA LEU A 95 5.11 -16.68 5.48
C LEU A 95 6.13 -17.73 4.99
N PRO A 96 6.15 -18.92 5.60
CA PRO A 96 6.85 -20.08 5.03
C PRO A 96 6.36 -20.38 3.61
N HIS A 97 7.25 -20.80 2.70
CA HIS A 97 6.88 -21.12 1.31
C HIS A 97 5.94 -22.33 1.18
N ASP A 98 5.99 -23.24 2.15
CA ASP A 98 5.16 -24.45 2.25
C ASP A 98 3.87 -24.22 3.07
N ILE A 99 3.44 -22.98 3.25
CA ILE A 99 2.24 -22.68 4.03
C ILE A 99 0.97 -23.12 3.27
N LYS A 100 0.09 -23.86 3.95
CA LYS A 100 -1.24 -24.23 3.44
C LYS A 100 -2.29 -23.21 3.88
N GLN A 101 -3.32 -23.03 3.06
CA GLN A 101 -4.44 -22.15 3.39
C GLN A 101 -5.15 -22.56 4.69
N ALA A 102 -5.28 -23.87 4.96
CA ALA A 102 -5.89 -24.39 6.19
C ALA A 102 -5.18 -23.91 7.46
N GLU A 103 -3.85 -23.82 7.44
CA GLU A 103 -3.07 -23.32 8.59
C GLU A 103 -3.30 -21.83 8.83
N LEU A 104 -3.44 -21.04 7.77
CA LEU A 104 -3.80 -19.63 7.90
C LEU A 104 -5.21 -19.48 8.49
N ILE A 105 -6.16 -20.34 8.11
CA ILE A 105 -7.50 -20.34 8.68
C ILE A 105 -7.45 -20.65 10.19
N ALA A 106 -6.70 -21.69 10.58
CA ALA A 106 -6.54 -22.07 11.98
C ALA A 106 -5.84 -20.97 12.80
N HIS A 107 -4.77 -20.38 12.25
CA HIS A 107 -4.07 -19.28 12.90
C HIS A 107 -4.99 -18.08 13.11
N PHE A 108 -5.70 -17.66 12.06
CA PHE A 108 -6.57 -16.48 12.08
C PHE A 108 -8.03 -16.76 12.49
N HIS A 109 -8.31 -17.88 13.16
CA HIS A 109 -9.69 -18.29 13.52
C HIS A 109 -10.46 -17.20 14.27
N ASN A 110 -9.81 -16.54 15.25
CA ASN A 110 -10.40 -15.44 16.03
C ASN A 110 -10.84 -14.25 15.17
N SER A 111 -10.17 -14.02 14.04
CA SER A 111 -10.53 -12.92 13.13
C SER A 111 -11.51 -13.34 12.03
N SER A 112 -11.70 -14.64 11.77
CA SER A 112 -12.60 -15.20 10.75
C SER A 112 -12.59 -14.44 9.40
N PRO A 113 -11.47 -14.45 8.64
CA PRO A 113 -11.40 -13.77 7.35
C PRO A 113 -12.31 -14.43 6.30
N ASP A 114 -13.04 -13.63 5.54
CA ASP A 114 -14.00 -14.12 4.53
C ASP A 114 -13.30 -14.78 3.33
N ARG A 115 -12.17 -14.23 2.89
CA ARG A 115 -11.40 -14.79 1.78
C ARG A 115 -9.90 -14.64 1.99
N ILE A 116 -9.19 -15.75 1.85
CA ILE A 116 -7.72 -15.80 1.93
C ILE A 116 -7.15 -16.03 0.54
N ARG A 117 -6.26 -15.13 0.10
CA ARG A 117 -5.49 -15.30 -1.14
C ARG A 117 -4.01 -15.45 -0.84
N VAL A 118 -3.51 -16.67 -0.96
CA VAL A 118 -2.10 -17.00 -0.73
C VAL A 118 -1.28 -16.86 -2.02
N ARG A 119 -0.03 -16.40 -1.90
CA ARG A 119 0.98 -16.38 -2.97
C ARG A 119 2.26 -17.04 -2.43
N PRO A 120 2.39 -18.38 -2.56
CA PRO A 120 3.52 -19.12 -1.98
C PRO A 120 4.87 -18.68 -2.56
N GLU A 121 4.91 -18.34 -3.86
CA GLU A 121 6.10 -17.81 -4.55
C GLU A 121 6.78 -16.64 -3.84
N LYS A 122 6.00 -15.83 -3.12
CA LYS A 122 6.49 -14.62 -2.44
C LYS A 122 6.42 -14.72 -0.91
N GLY A 123 5.90 -15.82 -0.36
CA GLY A 123 5.67 -15.94 1.09
C GLY A 123 4.71 -14.87 1.62
N ILE A 124 3.66 -14.54 0.86
CA ILE A 124 2.67 -13.53 1.25
C ILE A 124 1.23 -14.05 1.09
N ALA A 125 0.33 -13.56 1.91
CA ALA A 125 -1.12 -13.76 1.77
C ALA A 125 -1.87 -12.45 1.93
N PHE A 126 -3.10 -12.42 1.41
CA PHE A 126 -4.04 -11.32 1.60
C PHE A 126 -5.29 -11.89 2.27
N LEU A 127 -5.65 -11.32 3.42
CA LEU A 127 -6.92 -11.59 4.10
C LEU A 127 -7.90 -10.51 3.66
N GLU A 128 -8.94 -10.87 2.92
CA GLU A 128 -10.03 -9.98 2.53
C GLU A 128 -11.19 -10.16 3.51
N PHE A 129 -11.72 -9.03 3.98
CA PHE A 129 -12.90 -8.93 4.83
C PHE A 129 -13.97 -8.12 4.10
N ASP A 130 -15.20 -8.60 4.11
CA ASP A 130 -16.35 -7.96 3.46
C ASP A 130 -17.02 -6.95 4.40
N ASN A 131 -17.33 -5.75 3.86
CA ASN A 131 -17.78 -4.60 4.65
C ASN A 131 -19.29 -4.61 4.94
N ASP A 132 -19.83 -5.78 5.27
CA ASP A 132 -21.28 -5.94 5.46
C ASP A 132 -21.71 -5.64 6.90
N THR A 133 -20.80 -5.74 7.89
CA THR A 133 -21.13 -5.60 9.31
C THR A 133 -20.14 -4.69 10.05
N GLN A 134 -20.60 -3.99 11.10
CA GLN A 134 -19.75 -3.17 11.98
C GLN A 134 -18.62 -3.98 12.68
N GLU A 135 -18.79 -5.30 12.78
CA GLU A 135 -17.83 -6.24 13.36
C GLU A 135 -16.50 -6.33 12.60
N ILE A 136 -16.42 -5.82 11.37
CA ILE A 136 -15.20 -5.85 10.56
C ILE A 136 -14.02 -5.16 11.25
N GLN A 137 -14.29 -4.09 12.00
CA GLN A 137 -13.23 -3.36 12.71
C GLN A 137 -12.63 -4.23 13.82
N SER A 138 -13.48 -4.89 14.61
CA SER A 138 -13.07 -5.81 15.67
C SER A 138 -12.29 -7.00 15.11
N LYS A 139 -12.79 -7.65 14.04
CA LYS A 139 -12.10 -8.75 13.35
C LYS A 139 -10.72 -8.33 12.84
N MET A 140 -10.63 -7.15 12.25
CA MET A 140 -9.38 -6.61 11.73
C MET A 140 -8.39 -6.28 12.84
N GLU A 141 -8.86 -5.74 13.96
CA GLU A 141 -8.01 -5.46 15.13
C GLU A 141 -7.46 -6.75 15.74
N LEU A 142 -8.28 -7.81 15.84
CA LEU A 142 -7.83 -9.14 16.28
C LEU A 142 -6.72 -9.68 15.39
N ALA A 143 -6.87 -9.57 14.07
CA ALA A 143 -5.84 -9.98 13.12
C ALA A 143 -4.57 -9.12 13.23
N LEU A 144 -4.69 -7.80 13.42
CA LEU A 144 -3.54 -6.91 13.59
C LEU A 144 -2.78 -7.18 14.90
N ARG A 145 -3.46 -7.64 15.94
CA ARG A 145 -2.82 -8.06 17.20
C ARG A 145 -1.90 -9.27 17.02
N MET A 146 -2.15 -10.08 16.00
CA MET A 146 -1.33 -11.24 15.63
C MET A 146 -0.08 -10.84 14.83
N HIS A 147 0.23 -9.55 14.71
CA HIS A 147 1.48 -9.09 14.13
C HIS A 147 2.67 -9.60 14.96
N HIS A 148 3.64 -10.23 14.30
CA HIS A 148 4.79 -10.94 14.90
C HIS A 148 4.46 -12.21 15.69
N SER A 149 3.25 -12.76 15.57
CA SER A 149 2.99 -14.11 16.08
C SER A 149 3.87 -15.13 15.35
N GLU A 150 4.27 -16.20 16.05
CA GLU A 150 5.04 -17.29 15.46
C GLU A 150 4.10 -18.25 14.74
N LEU A 151 4.36 -18.48 13.46
CA LEU A 151 3.68 -19.47 12.64
C LEU A 151 4.72 -20.49 12.19
N ARG A 152 4.64 -21.69 12.75
CA ARG A 152 5.70 -22.70 12.71
C ARG A 152 7.01 -22.13 13.30
N THR A 153 8.01 -21.83 12.47
CA THR A 153 9.32 -21.32 12.88
C THR A 153 9.58 -19.87 12.44
N ARG A 154 8.59 -19.19 11.84
CA ARG A 154 8.75 -17.83 11.33
C ARG A 154 7.80 -16.87 12.03
N ARG A 155 8.27 -15.64 12.29
CA ARG A 155 7.44 -14.54 12.76
C ARG A 155 6.77 -13.86 11.59
N ILE A 156 5.44 -13.84 11.58
CA ILE A 156 4.67 -13.31 10.46
C ILE A 156 4.41 -11.81 10.63
N ASN A 157 4.31 -11.09 9.52
CA ASN A 157 3.98 -9.67 9.53
C ASN A 157 2.53 -9.49 9.09
N VAL A 158 1.67 -8.96 9.96
CA VAL A 158 0.28 -8.61 9.61
C VAL A 158 0.12 -7.10 9.55
N GLU A 159 -0.27 -6.55 8.40
CA GLU A 159 -0.34 -5.10 8.18
C GLU A 159 -1.58 -4.68 7.38
N LEU A 160 -2.07 -3.46 7.64
CA LEU A 160 -3.13 -2.84 6.84
C LEU A 160 -2.65 -2.49 5.44
N THR A 161 -3.32 -3.01 4.40
CA THR A 161 -3.00 -2.58 3.04
C THR A 161 -3.39 -1.12 2.82
N VAL A 162 -2.52 -0.36 2.14
CA VAL A 162 -2.78 1.06 1.79
C VAL A 162 -3.72 1.22 0.59
N GLY A 163 -4.07 0.13 -0.10
CA GLY A 163 -4.78 0.17 -1.39
C GLY A 163 -3.88 0.71 -2.51
N GLY A 164 -4.28 0.53 -3.77
CA GLY A 164 -3.56 1.08 -4.95
C GLY A 164 -2.94 0.05 -5.89
N GLY A 165 -2.61 -1.15 -5.41
CA GLY A 165 -2.14 -2.28 -6.25
C GLY A 165 -0.75 -2.09 -6.89
N GLY A 166 0.09 -3.12 -6.88
CA GLY A 166 1.40 -3.10 -7.55
C GLY A 166 2.36 -2.03 -7.00
N ASN A 167 3.28 -1.55 -7.85
CA ASN A 167 4.20 -0.44 -7.55
C ASN A 167 3.66 0.90 -8.07
N SER A 168 2.33 1.13 -7.99
CA SER A 168 1.74 2.41 -8.39
C SER A 168 2.28 3.56 -7.53
N GLU A 169 2.48 4.73 -8.13
CA GLU A 169 2.90 5.95 -7.43
C GLU A 169 2.00 6.27 -6.23
N ALA A 170 0.67 6.11 -6.39
CA ALA A 170 -0.30 6.31 -5.30
C ALA A 170 -0.09 5.35 -4.10
N ARG A 171 0.43 4.14 -4.33
CA ARG A 171 0.80 3.21 -3.24
C ARG A 171 2.11 3.65 -2.59
N LEU A 172 3.10 4.03 -3.40
CA LEU A 172 4.41 4.45 -2.92
C LEU A 172 4.31 5.71 -2.07
N GLN A 173 3.51 6.69 -2.48
CA GLN A 173 3.28 7.92 -1.73
C GLN A 173 2.62 7.64 -0.37
N LYS A 174 1.56 6.81 -0.33
CA LYS A 174 0.92 6.40 0.93
C LYS A 174 1.83 5.59 1.84
N LEU A 175 2.72 4.79 1.25
CA LEU A 175 3.70 4.02 2.01
C LEU A 175 4.76 4.95 2.61
N LYS A 176 5.24 5.93 1.82
CA LYS A 176 6.19 6.95 2.27
C LYS A 176 5.63 7.76 3.43
N GLU A 177 4.40 8.27 3.30
CA GLU A 177 3.71 9.04 4.34
C GLU A 177 3.53 8.22 5.64
N LYS A 178 3.15 6.93 5.53
CA LYS A 178 3.06 6.05 6.70
C LYS A 178 4.41 5.78 7.35
N ASN A 179 5.46 5.56 6.56
CA ASN A 179 6.80 5.30 7.08
C ASN A 179 7.36 6.55 7.77
N GLU A 180 7.18 7.73 7.18
CA GLU A 180 7.57 9.02 7.78
C GLU A 180 6.89 9.24 9.13
N LYS A 181 5.57 9.01 9.22
CA LYS A 181 4.83 9.06 10.49
C LYS A 181 5.32 8.04 11.53
N LYS A 182 5.75 6.85 11.08
CA LYS A 182 6.32 5.81 11.96
C LYS A 182 7.68 6.27 12.50
N ASP A 183 8.53 6.83 11.64
CA ASP A 183 9.87 7.31 11.99
C ASP A 183 9.79 8.51 12.94
N GLU A 184 8.86 9.44 12.73
CA GLU A 184 8.58 10.53 13.67
C GLU A 184 8.17 10.01 15.05
N ARG A 185 7.28 9.01 15.11
CA ARG A 185 6.86 8.39 16.38
C ARG A 185 8.03 7.71 17.08
N GLN A 186 8.90 7.04 16.34
CA GLN A 186 10.11 6.42 16.89
C GLN A 186 11.09 7.48 17.42
N LYS A 187 11.35 8.55 16.67
CA LYS A 187 12.19 9.67 17.10
C LYS A 187 11.66 10.32 18.39
N LYS A 188 10.34 10.54 18.49
CA LYS A 188 9.68 11.08 19.69
C LYS A 188 9.88 10.17 20.91
N ARG A 189 9.66 8.86 20.76
CA ARG A 189 9.90 7.88 21.85
C ARG A 189 11.36 7.85 22.30
N ILE A 190 12.31 7.80 21.36
CA ILE A 190 13.74 7.79 21.69
C ILE A 190 14.14 9.08 22.42
N ALA A 191 13.59 10.24 22.02
CA ALA A 191 13.83 11.51 22.69
C ALA A 191 13.24 11.54 24.11
N GLU A 192 12.01 11.04 24.30
CA GLU A 192 11.38 10.91 25.62
C GLU A 192 12.15 9.95 26.54
N ASP A 193 12.58 8.80 26.03
CA ASP A 193 13.36 7.83 26.79
C ASP A 193 14.74 8.38 27.18
N LYS A 194 15.40 9.13 26.29
CA LYS A 194 16.63 9.86 26.62
C LYS A 194 16.41 10.90 27.71
N LYS A 195 15.32 11.68 27.65
CA LYS A 195 14.97 12.69 28.67
C LYS A 195 14.65 12.06 30.04
N LYS A 196 13.94 10.93 30.05
CA LYS A 196 13.67 10.16 31.29
C LYS A 196 14.93 9.54 31.88
N LYS A 197 15.87 9.09 31.05
CA LYS A 197 17.15 8.55 31.50
C LYS A 197 18.05 9.64 32.11
N SER A 198 18.12 10.83 31.50
CA SER A 198 18.87 11.96 32.07
C SER A 198 18.28 12.47 33.38
N SER A 199 16.96 12.47 33.55
CA SER A 199 16.32 12.89 34.82
C SER A 199 16.41 11.83 35.93
N LYS A 200 16.66 10.57 35.59
CA LYS A 200 16.80 9.46 36.55
C LYS A 200 18.25 9.29 37.04
N THR A 201 19.23 9.66 36.22
CA THR A 201 20.64 9.75 36.65
C THR A 201 20.87 10.90 37.63
N SER A 202 20.14 12.02 37.54
CA SER A 202 20.33 13.16 38.46
C SER A 202 19.74 12.97 39.88
N SER A 203 18.98 11.91 40.15
CA SER A 203 18.33 11.68 41.46
C SER A 203 18.83 10.46 42.23
N SER A 204 19.69 9.62 41.65
CA SER A 204 20.17 8.37 42.28
C SER A 204 21.57 8.43 42.91
N ASP A 205 22.31 9.54 42.74
CA ASP A 205 23.74 9.57 43.04
C ASP A 205 24.13 9.97 44.48
N LEU A 206 23.18 10.06 45.43
CA LEU A 206 23.53 10.43 46.82
C LEU A 206 23.04 9.50 47.95
N ASN A 207 22.26 8.43 47.70
CA ASN A 207 21.73 7.59 48.81
C ASN A 207 21.75 6.06 48.57
N GLY A 208 22.50 5.58 47.58
CA GLY A 208 22.44 4.17 47.13
C GLY A 208 23.64 3.28 47.46
N VAL A 209 24.60 3.72 48.27
CA VAL A 209 25.78 2.89 48.61
C VAL A 209 25.46 2.02 49.82
N HIS A 210 25.33 0.71 49.59
CA HIS A 210 25.12 -0.28 50.64
C HIS A 210 26.35 -0.33 51.59
N PRO A 211 26.17 -0.35 52.92
CA PRO A 211 27.23 -0.12 53.91
C PRO A 211 28.42 -1.09 53.78
N SER A 212 28.18 -2.30 53.26
CA SER A 212 29.23 -3.30 53.00
C SER A 212 30.29 -2.88 51.98
N ARG A 213 30.00 -1.91 51.10
CA ARG A 213 30.95 -1.44 50.07
C ARG A 213 31.79 -0.25 50.54
N ALA A 214 31.33 0.49 51.55
CA ALA A 214 32.05 1.62 52.13
C ALA A 214 33.20 1.17 53.06
N ALA A 215 33.02 0.04 53.75
CA ALA A 215 34.01 -0.50 54.68
C ALA A 215 35.27 -1.11 54.02
N LEU A 216 35.25 -1.32 52.69
CA LEU A 216 36.38 -1.90 51.95
C LEU A 216 37.29 -0.84 51.31
N MET A 217 37.02 0.45 51.52
CA MET A 217 37.78 1.57 50.96
C MET A 217 38.47 2.44 52.03
N GLN A 218 38.55 1.97 53.28
CA GLN A 218 39.39 2.54 54.33
C GLN A 218 40.59 1.65 54.62
#